data_AF-A0A7V9M0X9-F1
#
_entry.id   AF-A0A7V9M0X9-F1
#
_cell.length_a   1.000
_cell.length_b   1.000
_cell.length_c   1.000
_cell.angle_alpha   90.00
_cell.angle_beta   90.00
_cell.angle_gamma   90.00
#
_symmetry.space_group_name_H-M   'P 1'
#
loop_
_entity.id
_entity.type
_entity.pdbx_description
1 polymer ?
#
loop_
_entity_poly.entity_id
_entity_poly.type
_entity_poly.pdbx_seq_one_letter_code
_entity_poly.pdbx_strand_id
1 'polypeptide(L)' 'MPLPDKKKNTQLWQYAGMTAQFLVAIGAGLFIGLKADSWLKFKTPLLVWILPLFIIIGVIVKLIRDTGKRK' A
#
# COMPACT_ATOMS: atom_id res chain seq x y z
N MET A 1 40.92 -1.94 -11.09
CA MET A 1 40.03 -1.17 -10.22
C MET A 1 38.70 -1.90 -10.13
N PRO A 2 38.22 -2.31 -8.94
CA PRO A 2 36.90 -2.94 -8.81
C PRO A 2 35.81 -1.87 -9.04
N LEU A 3 34.82 -2.21 -9.86
CA LEU A 3 33.69 -1.31 -10.16
C LEU A 3 32.75 -1.23 -8.95
N PRO A 4 32.19 -0.07 -8.63
CA PRO A 4 31.26 0.08 -7.51
C PRO A 4 30.07 -0.87 -7.69
N ASP A 5 29.79 -1.65 -6.64
CA ASP A 5 28.73 -2.68 -6.58
C ASP A 5 27.33 -2.10 -6.83
N LYS A 6 26.96 -1.93 -8.10
CA LYS A 6 25.64 -1.43 -8.53
C LYS A 6 24.47 -2.23 -7.94
N LYS A 7 24.68 -3.52 -7.65
CA LYS A 7 23.65 -4.44 -7.13
C LYS A 7 23.04 -3.98 -5.80
N LYS A 8 23.86 -3.45 -4.87
CA LYS A 8 23.40 -3.04 -3.53
C LYS A 8 22.52 -1.79 -3.59
N ASN A 9 22.88 -0.84 -4.46
CA ASN A 9 22.08 0.37 -4.69
C ASN A 9 20.73 0.00 -5.33
N THR A 10 20.72 -0.89 -6.33
CA THR A 10 19.49 -1.30 -7.01
C THR A 10 18.47 -1.95 -6.06
N GLN A 11 18.89 -2.77 -5.09
CA GLN A 11 17.97 -3.35 -4.12
C GLN A 11 17.34 -2.30 -3.20
N LEU A 12 18.12 -1.32 -2.73
CA LEU A 12 17.61 -0.22 -1.90
C LEU A 12 16.55 0.60 -2.66
N TRP A 13 16.81 0.92 -3.94
CA TRP A 13 15.85 1.61 -4.79
C TRP A 13 14.59 0.78 -5.09
N GLN A 14 14.71 -0.53 -5.24
CA GLN A 14 13.55 -1.42 -5.39
C GLN A 14 12.67 -1.42 -4.14
N TYR A 15 13.26 -1.53 -2.95
CA TYR A 15 12.52 -1.45 -1.70
C TYR A 15 11.88 -0.06 -1.52
N ALA A 16 12.62 1.02 -1.77
CA ALA A 16 12.08 2.38 -1.72
C ALA A 16 10.89 2.55 -2.68
N GLY A 17 10.99 2.03 -3.90
CA GLY A 17 9.90 2.05 -4.89
C GLY A 17 8.66 1.28 -4.45
N MET A 18 8.83 0.06 -3.91
CA MET A 18 7.70 -0.71 -3.36
C MET A 18 7.04 0.01 -2.17
N THR A 19 7.85 0.55 -1.26
CA THR A 19 7.34 1.27 -0.08
C THR A 19 6.60 2.54 -0.49
N ALA A 20 7.12 3.28 -1.47
CA ALA A 20 6.47 4.46 -2.03
C ALA A 20 5.12 4.11 -2.67
N GLN A 21 5.03 3.02 -3.44
CA GLN A 21 3.75 2.54 -3.98
C GLN A 21 2.74 2.23 -2.87
N PHE A 22 3.20 1.61 -1.78
CA PHE A 22 2.37 1.31 -0.62
C PHE A 22 1.86 2.58 0.08
N LEU A 23 2.75 3.56 0.29
CA LEU A 23 2.40 4.86 0.88
C LEU A 23 1.40 5.64 0.02
N VAL A 24 1.59 5.65 -1.31
CA VAL A 24 0.65 6.28 -2.24
C VAL A 24 -0.71 5.59 -2.18
N ALA A 25 -0.75 4.26 -2.14
CA ALA A 25 -2.01 3.52 -2.04
C ALA A 25 -2.78 3.84 -0.74
N ILE A 26 -2.07 3.92 0.39
CA ILE A 26 -2.68 4.29 1.68
C ILE A 26 -3.14 5.75 1.65
N GLY A 27 -2.28 6.67 1.23
CA GLY A 27 -2.61 8.10 1.17
C GLY A 27 -3.80 8.38 0.26
N ALA A 28 -3.85 7.74 -0.91
CA ALA A 28 -4.98 7.82 -1.82
C ALA A 28 -6.26 7.22 -1.21
N GLY A 29 -6.15 6.07 -0.53
CA GLY A 29 -7.29 5.45 0.18
C GLY A 29 -7.86 6.37 1.26
N LEU A 30 -7.01 7.01 2.06
CA LEU A 30 -7.44 7.98 3.07
C LEU A 30 -8.11 9.21 2.45
N PHE A 31 -7.52 9.77 1.38
CA PHE A 31 -8.09 10.94 0.70
C PHE A 31 -9.45 10.63 0.06
N ILE A 32 -9.57 9.47 -0.60
CA ILE A 32 -10.83 8.98 -1.17
C ILE A 32 -11.85 8.74 -0.05
N GLY A 33 -11.45 8.11 1.06
CA GLY A 33 -12.31 7.87 2.21
C GLY A 33 -12.86 9.16 2.82
N LEU A 34 -12.01 10.17 3.01
CA LEU A 34 -12.41 11.50 3.50
C LEU A 34 -13.39 12.18 2.55
N LYS A 35 -13.10 12.17 1.24
CA LYS A 35 -13.95 12.79 0.24
C LYS A 35 -15.30 12.06 0.13
N ALA A 36 -15.31 10.74 0.21
CA ALA A 36 -16.52 9.92 0.16
C ALA A 36 -17.37 10.08 1.42
N ASP A 37 -16.80 10.04 2.62
CA ASP A 37 -17.53 10.29 3.87
C ASP A 37 -18.20 11.68 3.88
N SER A 38 -17.49 12.69 3.37
CA SER A 38 -18.03 14.05 3.24
C SER A 38 -19.18 14.12 2.21
N TRP A 39 -19.06 13.41 1.09
CA TRP A 39 -20.09 13.37 0.05
C TRP A 39 -21.37 12.63 0.51
N LEU A 40 -21.21 11.55 1.28
CA LEU A 40 -22.33 10.79 1.87
C LEU A 40 -22.95 11.46 3.12
N LYS A 41 -22.42 12.61 3.57
CA LYS A 41 -22.86 13.34 4.79
C LYS A 41 -22.92 12.44 6.04
N PHE A 42 -22.08 11.42 6.12
CA PHE A 42 -22.01 10.62 7.33
C PHE A 42 -21.49 11.48 8.48
N LYS A 43 -22.21 11.49 9.62
CA LYS A 43 -21.78 12.21 10.83
C LYS A 43 -20.51 11.61 11.46
N THR A 44 -20.18 10.38 11.11
CA THR A 44 -19.03 9.62 11.62
C THR A 44 -18.15 9.21 10.44
N PRO A 45 -16.81 9.44 10.50
CA PRO A 45 -15.88 9.15 9.41
C PRO A 45 -15.62 7.64 9.29
N LEU A 46 -16.64 6.91 8.85
CA LEU A 46 -16.67 5.45 8.78
C LEU A 46 -15.83 4.92 7.61
N LEU A 47 -15.90 5.54 6.43
CA LEU A 47 -15.10 5.13 5.28
C LEU A 47 -13.61 5.39 5.52
N VAL A 48 -13.25 6.50 6.19
CA VAL A 48 -11.85 6.77 6.55
C VAL A 48 -11.24 5.64 7.38
N TRP A 49 -12.04 4.95 8.17
CA TRP A 49 -11.62 3.81 8.99
C TRP A 49 -11.71 2.47 8.27
N ILE A 50 -12.81 2.24 7.54
CA ILE A 50 -13.07 0.97 6.86
C ILE A 50 -12.19 0.78 5.63
N LEU A 51 -11.93 1.82 4.84
CA LEU A 51 -11.07 1.72 3.64
C LEU A 51 -9.65 1.22 3.96
N PRO A 52 -8.88 1.84 4.87
CA PRO A 52 -7.53 1.38 5.17
C PRO A 52 -7.54 -0.02 5.76
N LEU A 53 -8.54 -0.37 6.57
CA LEU A 53 -8.69 -1.73 7.10
C LEU A 53 -8.92 -2.75 5.96
N PHE A 54 -9.75 -2.40 4.98
CA PHE A 54 -10.02 -3.23 3.81
C PHE A 54 -8.78 -3.38 2.92
N ILE A 55 -7.99 -2.33 2.74
CA ILE A 55 -6.71 -2.38 2.02
C ILE A 55 -5.75 -3.34 2.71
N ILE A 56 -5.60 -3.26 4.04
CA ILE A 56 -4.74 -4.15 4.82
C ILE A 56 -5.18 -5.60 4.65
N ILE A 57 -6.48 -5.88 4.80
CA ILE A 57 -7.04 -7.24 4.61
C ILE A 57 -6.75 -7.73 3.18
N GLY A 58 -6.99 -6.90 2.17
CA GLY A 58 -6.72 -7.23 0.77
C GLY A 58 -5.25 -7.57 0.50
N VAL A 59 -4.33 -6.80 1.08
CA VAL A 59 -2.88 -7.06 1.00
C VAL A 59 -2.52 -8.39 1.67
N ILE A 60 -3.06 -8.66 2.86
CA ILE A 60 -2.80 -9.92 3.59
C ILE A 60 -3.35 -11.11 2.81
N VAL A 61 -4.60 -11.05 2.34
CA VAL A 61 -5.21 -12.10 1.52
C VAL A 61 -4.41 -12.34 0.25
N LYS A 62 -3.99 -11.27 -0.44
CA LYS A 62 -3.15 -11.37 -1.63
C LYS A 62 -1.81 -12.01 -1.30
N LEU A 63 -1.17 -11.60 -0.20
CA LEU A 63 0.10 -12.16 0.25
C LEU A 63 -0.02 -13.65 0.57
N ILE A 64 -1.08 -14.07 1.26
CA ILE A 64 -1.36 -15.49 1.54
C ILE A 64 -1.58 -16.25 0.22
N ARG A 65 -2.34 -15.67 -0.73
CA ARG A 65 -2.62 -16.30 -2.02
C ARG A 65 -1.37 -16.43 -2.90
N ASP A 66 -0.53 -15.41 -2.95
CA ASP A 66 0.73 -15.40 -3.71
C ASP A 66 1.78 -16.32 -3.05
N THR A 67 1.79 -16.41 -1.72
CA THR A 67 2.71 -17.30 -0.97
C THR A 67 2.25 -18.76 -1.01
N GLY A 68 0.94 -19.00 -1.06
CA GLY A 68 0.35 -20.34 -1.14
C GLY A 68 0.44 -20.97 -2.53
N LYS A 69 0.54 -20.15 -3.59
CA LYS A 69 0.92 -20.60 -4.93
C LYS A 69 2.44 -20.82 -4.99
N ARG A 70 2.94 -21.83 -4.27
CA ARG A 70 4.25 -22.40 -4.59
C ARG A 70 4.17 -23.01 -5.98
N LYS A 71 4.91 -22.43 -6.93
CA LYS A 71 5.41 -23.16 -8.09
C LYS A 71 6.79 -23.70 -7.74
#